data_AF-A0A4V0XP39-F1
#
_entry.id   AF-A0A4V0XP39-F1
#
_cell.length_a   1.000
_cell.length_b   1.000
_cell.length_c   1.000
_cell.angle_alpha   90.00
_cell.angle_beta   90.00
_cell.angle_gamma   90.00
#
_symmetry.space_group_name_H-M   'P 1'
#
loop_
_entity.id
_entity.type
_entity.pdbx_description
1 polymer ?
#
loop_
_entity_poly.entity_id
_entity_poly.type
_entity_poly.pdbx_seq_one_letter_code
_entity_poly.pdbx_strand_id
1 'polypeptide(L)' 'MKALGTGWAQGVTFTQIALPSGGGLRPVLELTGQAAQVAAGLGANRWHASISHSDGTAVAVVVLES' A
#
# COMPACT_ATOMS: atom_id res chain seq x y z
N MET A 1 -2.67 -3.64 -1.36
CA MET A 1 -3.45 -4.90 -1.30
C MET A 1 -2.59 -6.10 -1.67
N LYS A 2 -2.09 -6.23 -2.91
CA LYS A 2 -1.28 -7.39 -3.32
C LYS A 2 -0.08 -7.69 -2.40
N ALA A 3 0.68 -6.67 -2.01
CA ALA A 3 1.81 -6.83 -1.10
C ALA A 3 1.41 -7.38 0.29
N LEU A 4 0.18 -7.11 0.75
CA LEU A 4 -0.34 -7.63 2.02
C LEU A 4 -0.73 -9.12 1.91
N GLY A 5 -0.68 -9.74 0.73
CA GLY A 5 -1.02 -11.15 0.54
C GLY A 5 -2.51 -11.49 0.69
N THR A 6 -3.39 -10.50 0.90
CA THR A 6 -4.79 -10.74 1.23
C THR A 6 -5.71 -10.93 0.03
N GLY A 7 -5.33 -10.39 -1.15
CA GLY A 7 -6.29 -10.16 -2.23
C GLY A 7 -7.51 -9.38 -1.70
N TRP A 8 -8.71 -9.78 -2.14
CA TRP A 8 -9.99 -9.24 -1.68
C TRP A 8 -10.52 -9.90 -0.40
N ALA A 9 -9.76 -10.81 0.20
CA ALA A 9 -10.16 -11.53 1.39
C ALA A 9 -9.69 -10.80 2.66
N GLN A 10 -9.96 -11.41 3.82
CA GLN A 10 -9.47 -10.97 5.13
C GLN A 10 -9.89 -9.55 5.52
N GLY A 11 -10.99 -9.04 4.97
CA GLY A 11 -11.57 -7.74 5.35
C GLY A 11 -10.78 -6.51 4.89
N VAL A 12 -9.74 -6.69 4.07
CA VAL A 12 -8.95 -5.57 3.51
C VAL A 12 -9.71 -4.93 2.36
N THR A 13 -9.93 -3.62 2.43
CA THR A 13 -10.61 -2.84 1.39
C THR A 13 -9.69 -1.77 0.81
N PHE A 14 -10.00 -1.25 -0.38
CA PHE A 14 -9.19 -0.19 -1.01
C PHE A 14 -9.17 1.11 -0.20
N THR A 15 -10.26 1.44 0.50
CA THR A 15 -10.33 2.66 1.31
C THR A 15 -9.40 2.64 2.53
N GLN A 16 -8.89 1.46 2.90
CA GLN A 16 -7.91 1.28 3.97
C GLN A 16 -6.46 1.43 3.49
N ILE A 17 -6.24 1.68 2.19
CA ILE A 17 -4.92 1.80 1.56
C ILE A 17 -4.90 3.13 0.80
N ALA A 18 -4.23 4.13 1.37
CA ALA A 18 -4.18 5.47 0.80
C ALA A 18 -2.78 5.84 0.30
N LEU A 19 -2.75 6.61 -0.77
CA LEU A 19 -1.59 7.36 -1.23
C LEU A 19 -1.95 8.84 -1.11
N PRO A 20 -1.82 9.45 0.09
CA PRO A 20 -2.14 10.86 0.27
C PRO A 20 -1.31 11.72 -0.70
N SER A 21 -1.97 12.71 -1.30
CA SER A 21 -1.33 13.71 -2.15
C SER A 21 -0.57 14.71 -1.26
N GLY A 22 0.49 14.25 -0.59
CA GLY A 22 1.45 15.14 0.03
C GLY A 22 2.34 15.72 -1.07
N GLY A 23 2.46 17.05 -1.16
CA GLY A 23 3.18 17.77 -2.23
C GLY A 23 4.69 17.53 -2.32
N GLY A 24 5.18 16.39 -1.85
CA GLY A 24 6.55 15.93 -2.02
C GLY A 24 6.72 14.98 -3.21
N LEU A 25 7.98 14.72 -3.56
CA LEU A 25 8.35 13.88 -4.71
C LEU A 25 8.19 12.37 -4.47
N ARG A 26 8.02 11.95 -3.20
CA ARG A 26 8.01 10.53 -2.82
C ARG A 26 6.59 10.09 -2.43
N PRO A 27 6.05 9.03 -3.07
CA PRO A 27 4.78 8.45 -2.65
C PRO A 27 4.86 7.96 -1.21
N VAL A 28 3.91 8.38 -0.39
CA VAL A 28 3.70 7.85 0.97
C VAL A 28 2.51 6.93 0.92
N LEU A 29 2.67 5.69 1.40
CA LEU A 29 1.58 4.75 1.56
C LEU A 29 1.07 4.85 3.00
N GLU A 30 -0.23 4.93 3.19
CA GLU A 30 -0.87 4.88 4.49
C GLU A 30 -1.80 3.67 4.54
N LEU A 31 -1.65 2.87 5.59
CA LEU A 31 -2.49 1.72 5.87
C LEU A 31 -3.32 1.98 7.12
N THR A 32 -4.61 1.73 7.05
CA THR A 32 -5.54 1.89 8.19
C THR A 32 -6.41 0.64 8.38
N GLY A 33 -7.10 0.57 9.52
CA GLY A 33 -8.03 -0.52 9.82
C GLY A 33 -7.42 -1.91 9.63
N GLN A 34 -8.13 -2.79 8.92
CA GLN A 34 -7.71 -4.17 8.69
C GLN A 34 -6.41 -4.28 7.87
N ALA A 35 -6.17 -3.36 6.93
CA ALA A 35 -4.93 -3.36 6.14
C ALA A 35 -3.68 -3.14 7.02
N ALA A 36 -3.78 -2.22 7.99
CA ALA A 36 -2.70 -1.97 8.96
C ALA A 36 -2.47 -3.18 9.88
N GLN A 37 -3.55 -3.82 10.34
CA GLN A 37 -3.47 -5.00 11.19
C GLN A 37 -2.81 -6.18 10.47
N VAL A 38 -3.15 -6.42 9.20
CA VAL A 38 -2.51 -7.46 8.39
C VAL A 38 -1.02 -7.15 8.20
N ALA A 39 -0.66 -5.91 7.88
CA ALA A 39 0.76 -5.53 7.74
C ALA A 39 1.54 -5.80 9.03
N ALA A 40 0.99 -5.41 10.19
CA ALA A 40 1.60 -5.68 11.49
C ALA A 40 1.70 -7.19 11.78
N GLY A 41 0.67 -7.98 11.43
CA GLY A 41 0.68 -9.44 11.57
C GLY A 41 1.71 -10.15 10.69
N LEU A 42 2.11 -9.53 9.57
CA LEU A 42 3.22 -9.97 8.72
C LEU A 42 4.59 -9.57 9.28
N GLY A 43 4.65 -8.83 10.39
CA GLY A 43 5.89 -8.26 10.93
C GLY A 43 6.42 -7.07 10.13
N ALA A 44 5.59 -6.50 9.24
CA ALA A 44 5.98 -5.33 8.46
C ALA A 44 5.75 -4.05 9.27
N ASN A 45 6.81 -3.30 9.52
CA ASN A 45 6.76 -2.01 10.22
C ASN A 45 7.13 -0.82 9.30
N ARG A 46 7.61 -1.11 8.09
CA ARG A 46 7.99 -0.11 7.11
C ARG A 46 7.58 -0.55 5.70
N TRP A 47 7.33 0.42 4.84
CA TRP A 47 6.92 0.15 3.47
C TRP A 47 7.38 1.22 2.50
N HIS A 48 7.56 0.76 1.26
CA HIS A 48 8.07 1.54 0.14
C HIS A 48 7.09 1.41 -1.01
N ALA A 49 6.71 2.54 -1.60
CA ALA A 49 5.85 2.58 -2.78
C ALA A 49 6.54 3.41 -3.87
N SER A 50 6.50 2.88 -5.09
CA SER A 50 6.84 3.62 -6.31
C SER A 50 5.67 3.49 -7.28
N ILE A 51 5.26 4.61 -7.87
CA ILE A 51 4.19 4.67 -8.85
C ILE A 51 4.70 5.43 -10.07
N SER A 52 4.34 4.94 -11.25
CA SER A 52 4.61 5.60 -12.52
C SER A 52 3.38 5.45 -13.41
N HIS A 53 3.13 6.46 -14.24
CA HIS A 53 2.04 6.42 -15.20
C HIS A 53 2.45 7.06 -16.52
N SER A 54 1.81 6.63 -17.58
CA SER A 54 1.86 7.19 -18.93
C SER A 54 0.46 7.14 -19.52
N ASP A 55 0.27 7.68 -20.73
CA ASP A 55 -1.03 7.63 -21.39
C ASP A 55 -1.54 6.19 -21.51
N GLY A 56 -2.65 5.91 -20.83
CA GLY A 56 -3.33 4.62 -20.83
C GLY A 56 -2.78 3.54 -19.90
N THR A 57 -1.74 3.80 -19.09
CA THR A 57 -1.22 2.77 -18.15
C THR A 57 -0.64 3.39 -16.88
N ALA A 58 -0.87 2.71 -15.76
CA ALA A 58 -0.21 3.00 -14.49
C ALA A 58 0.38 1.71 -13.91
N VAL A 59 1.56 1.83 -13.30
CA VAL A 59 2.26 0.74 -12.62
C VAL A 59 2.62 1.18 -11.21
N ALA A 60 2.55 0.24 -10.27
CA ALA A 60 2.98 0.45 -8.90
C ALA A 60 3.77 -0.75 -8.38
N VAL A 61 4.85 -0.48 -7.66
CA VAL A 61 5.64 -1.47 -6.91
C VAL A 61 5.55 -1.12 -5.44
N VAL A 62 5.25 -2.11 -4.61
CA VAL A 62 5.14 -1.96 -3.16
C VAL A 62 5.95 -3.05 -2.47
N VAL A 63 6.78 -2.65 -1.51
CA VAL A 63 7.57 -3.53 -0.65
C VAL A 63 7.19 -3.26 0.81
N LEU A 64 6.96 -4.34 1.57
CA LEU A 64 6.76 -4.34 3.02
C LEU A 64 8.02 -4.95 3.65
N GLU A 65 8.56 -4.32 4.69
CA GLU A 65 9.78 -4.75 5.38
C GLU A 65 9.69 -4.56 6.91
N SER A 66 10.66 -5.15 7.62
CA SER A 66 10.80 -5.18 9.08
C SER A 66 12.01 -4.40 9.57
#